data_AF-A0A2C9ZN64-F1
#
_entry.id   AF-A0A2C9ZN64-F1
#
_cell.length_a   1.000
_cell.length_b   1.000
_cell.length_c   1.000
_cell.angle_alpha   90.00
_cell.angle_beta   90.00
_cell.angle_gamma   90.00
#
_symmetry.space_group_name_H-M   'P 1'
#
loop_
_entity.id
_entity.type
_entity.pdbx_description
1 polymer ?
#
loop_
_entity_poly.entity_id
_entity_poly.type
_entity_poly.pdbx_seq_one_letter_code
_entity_poly.pdbx_strand_id
1 'polypeptide(L)' 'MSGTALEWFKSSYSGSEGGECLEVAYLWRKSSYSGSEGGQCLEVATHPTAVHIRDSKT' A
#
# COMPACT_ATOMS: atom_id res chain seq x y z
N MET A 1 7.52 8.01 9.49
CA MET A 1 6.23 7.87 8.80
C MET A 1 5.73 6.45 9.02
N SER A 2 4.95 6.21 10.08
CA SER A 2 4.23 4.93 10.27
C SER A 2 2.77 5.34 10.47
N GLY A 3 2.16 5.82 9.39
CA GLY A 3 0.79 6.30 9.42
C GLY A 3 -0.13 5.14 9.10
N THR A 4 -1.08 4.85 9.98
CA THR A 4 -2.27 4.03 9.74
C THR A 4 -3.23 4.67 8.72
N ALA A 5 -2.73 5.61 7.91
CA ALA A 5 -3.50 6.31 6.91
C ALA A 5 -3.66 5.43 5.67
N LEU A 6 -4.86 5.46 5.09
CA LEU A 6 -5.16 4.77 3.85
C LEU A 6 -4.37 5.41 2.70
N GLU A 7 -3.65 4.59 1.95
CA GLU A 7 -2.94 5.05 0.75
C GLU A 7 -3.84 4.84 -0.47
N TRP A 8 -4.44 5.94 -0.94
CA TRP A 8 -5.38 5.95 -2.04
C TRP A 8 -4.68 6.00 -3.39
N PHE A 9 -5.18 5.22 -4.35
CA PHE A 9 -4.75 5.23 -5.73
C PHE A 9 -5.92 4.98 -6.68
N LYS A 10 -5.78 5.44 -7.92
CA LYS A 10 -6.80 5.25 -8.95
C LYS A 10 -6.88 3.78 -9.34
N SER A 11 -8.09 3.23 -9.37
CA SER A 11 -8.34 1.88 -9.87
C SER A 11 -7.87 1.73 -11.32
N SER A 12 -7.34 0.54 -11.66
CA SER A 12 -7.03 0.19 -13.05
C SER A 12 -8.28 0.09 -13.94
N TYR A 13 -9.46 -0.06 -13.33
CA TYR A 13 -10.75 -0.03 -14.04
C TYR A 13 -11.23 1.39 -14.35
N SER A 14 -10.53 2.44 -13.88
CA SER A 14 -10.88 3.83 -14.18
C SER A 14 -10.04 4.38 -15.34
N GLY A 15 -10.72 4.65 -16.45
CA GLY A 15 -10.15 5.25 -17.67
C GLY A 15 -9.72 6.71 -17.52
N SER A 16 -9.24 7.31 -18.61
CA SER A 16 -8.84 8.73 -18.69
C SER A 16 -9.91 9.65 -19.28
N GLU A 17 -11.03 9.10 -19.74
CA GLU A 17 -12.03 9.81 -20.55
C GLU A 17 -13.15 10.45 -19.71
N GLY A 18 -12.86 10.82 -18.46
CA GLY A 18 -13.80 11.59 -17.63
C GLY A 18 -15.00 10.81 -17.08
N GLY A 19 -14.93 9.47 -17.02
CA GLY A 19 -15.91 8.64 -16.31
C GLY A 19 -15.74 8.65 -14.78
N GLU A 20 -16.56 7.87 -14.07
CA GLU A 20 -16.52 7.72 -12.61
C GLU A 20 -15.11 7.27 -12.12
N CYS A 21 -14.39 8.15 -11.45
CA CYS A 21 -13.08 7.85 -10.85
C CYS A 21 -13.29 7.02 -9.58
N LEU A 22 -13.01 5.72 -9.67
CA LEU A 22 -12.99 4.84 -8.50
C LEU A 22 -11.60 4.88 -7.87
N GLU A 23 -11.55 5.29 -6.62
CA GLU A 23 -10.34 5.22 -5.80
C GLU A 23 -10.38 4.00 -4.89
N VAL A 24 -9.24 3.35 -4.74
CA VAL A 24 -9.05 2.18 -3.89
C VAL A 24 -7.88 2.48 -2.96
N ALA A 25 -7.91 1.92 -1.74
CA ALA A 25 -6.80 2.07 -0.81
C ALA A 25 -6.34 0.76 -0.21
N TYR A 26 -5.04 0.72 0.08
CA TYR A 26 -4.44 -0.28 0.95
C TYR A 26 -4.15 0.32 2.32
N LEU A 27 -4.36 -0.48 3.36
CA LEU A 27 -3.91 -0.17 4.71
C LEU A 27 -2.53 -0.80 4.92
N TRP A 28 -1.49 -0.07 4.54
CA TRP A 28 -0.12 -0.51 4.73
C TRP A 28 0.28 -0.41 6.19
N ARG A 29 0.99 -1.43 6.67
CA ARG A 29 1.68 -1.39 7.95
C ARG A 29 3.10 -1.89 7.79
N LYS A 30 4.01 -1.29 8.56
CA LYS A 30 5.38 -1.79 8.67
C LYS A 30 5.39 -3.21 9.21
N SER A 31 6.17 -4.08 8.58
CA SER A 31 6.42 -5.42 9.08
C SER A 31 7.18 -5.37 10.42
N SER A 32 6.85 -6.27 11.35
CA SER A 32 7.63 -6.43 12.59
C SER A 32 9.05 -6.93 12.35
N TYR A 33 9.32 -7.50 11.17
CA TYR A 33 10.65 -7.94 10.75
C TYR A 33 11.51 -6.80 10.18
N SER A 34 10.96 -5.60 10.02
CA SER A 34 11.72 -4.43 9.57
C SER A 34 12.34 -3.71 10.76
N GLY A 35 13.63 -3.98 10.97
CA GLY A 35 14.44 -3.38 12.03
C GLY A 35 14.77 -1.90 11.80
N SER A 36 15.17 -1.21 12.86
CA SER A 36 15.54 0.22 12.88
C SER A 36 16.95 0.51 12.33
N GLU A 37 17.80 -0.51 12.20
CA GLU A 37 19.23 -0.37 11.90
C GLU A 37 19.54 -0.39 10.39
N GLY A 38 18.63 0.10 9.55
CA GLY A 38 18.91 0.24 8.13
C GLY A 38 18.75 -1.04 7.29
N GLY A 39 18.13 -2.10 7.82
CA GLY A 39 17.68 -3.26 7.04
C GLY A 39 16.54 -2.96 6.06
N GLN A 40 16.15 -3.95 5.24
CA GLN A 40 15.04 -3.87 4.28
C GLN A 40 13.75 -3.45 5.00
N CYS A 41 13.14 -2.34 4.54
CA CYS A 41 11.90 -1.84 5.13
C CYS A 41 10.74 -2.42 4.33
N LEU A 42 10.12 -3.50 4.82
CA LEU A 42 8.97 -4.13 4.19
C LEU A 42 7.68 -3.61 4.80
N GLU A 43 6.70 -3.36 3.93
CA GLU A 43 5.33 -3.05 4.31
C GLU A 43 4.38 -4.11 3.76
N VAL A 44 3.35 -4.39 4.55
CA VAL A 44 2.35 -5.40 4.25
C VAL A 44 0.94 -4.81 4.34
N ALA A 45 0.07 -5.23 3.43
CA ALA A 45 -1.36 -4.93 3.47
C ALA A 45 -2.15 -6.23 3.26
N THR A 46 -3.04 -6.54 4.19
CA THR A 46 -3.85 -7.76 4.18
C THR A 46 -5.12 -7.56 3.36
N HIS A 47 -5.48 -8.56 2.55
CA HIS A 47 -6.75 -8.65 1.84
C HIS A 47 -7.32 -10.07 2.03
N PRO A 48 -8.65 -10.29 1.99
CA PRO A 48 -9.24 -11.61 2.24
C PRO A 48 -8.68 -12.74 1.36
N THR A 49 -8.24 -12.43 0.13
CA THR A 49 -7.75 -13.43 -0.84
C THR A 49 -6.28 -13.25 -1.23
N ALA A 50 -5.60 -12.21 -0.73
CA ALA A 50 -4.23 -11.89 -1.11
C ALA A 50 -3.49 -11.15 0.01
N VAL A 51 -2.16 -11.21 -0.01
CA VAL A 51 -1.30 -10.37 0.84
C VAL A 51 -0.40 -9.55 -0.07
N HIS A 52 -0.52 -8.23 0.03
CA HIS A 52 0.33 -7.31 -0.71
C HIS A 52 1.59 -7.03 0.11
N ILE A 53 2.74 -7.04 -0.56
CA ILE A 53 4.06 -6.81 0.04
C ILE A 53 4.79 -5.81 -0.84
N ARG A 54 5.41 -4.79 -0.23
CA ARG A 54 6.31 -3.86 -0.93
C ARG A 54 7.56 -3.56 -0.11
N ASP A 55 8.63 -3.19 -0.80
CA ASP A 55 9.76 -2.52 -0.16
C ASP A 55 9.48 -1.01 -0.09
N SER A 56 9.66 -0.44 1.09
CA SER A 56 9.39 0.96 1.42
C SER A 56 10.66 1.81 1.45
N LYS A 57 11.80 1.25 1.03
CA LYS A 57 12.99 2.01 0.67
C LYS A 57 13.05 2.16 -0.85
N THR A 58 12.86 3.39 -1.28
CA THR A 58 13.27 3.91 -2.59
C THR A 58 14.42 4.87 -2.40
#